data_AF-A0A098SAW8-F1
#
_entry.id   AF-A0A098SAW8-F1
#
_cell.length_a   1.000
_cell.length_b   1.000
_cell.length_c   1.000
_cell.angle_alpha   90.00
_cell.angle_beta   90.00
_cell.angle_gamma   90.00
#
_symmetry.space_group_name_H-M   'P 1'
#
loop_
_entity.id
_entity.type
_entity.pdbx_description
1 polymer ?
#
loop_
_entity_poly.entity_id
_entity_poly.type
_entity_poly.pdbx_seq_one_letter_code
_entity_poly.pdbx_strand_id
1 'polypeptide(L)'
;MEKQQLTQRLNQKFEELVCLSDGYVESSDAMHDIEKGLLSELLSIGLLLLRYIIAGKLKQCKSYEFDVDNQAACQSKGKKARRYLSLFGPLSIQRPSHWASDKGVVYKLDEHLQLPRGSYWSYNIQELSSRR
;
A
#
# COMPACT_ATOMS: atom_id res chain seq x y z
N MET A 1 6.96 -15.37 7.17
CA MET A 1 5.61 -15.83 6.75
C MET A 1 4.93 -14.88 5.76
N GLU A 2 4.66 -13.61 6.06
CA GLU A 2 3.87 -12.72 5.15
C GLU A 2 4.41 -12.57 3.72
N LYS A 3 5.74 -12.53 3.52
CA LYS A 3 6.33 -12.25 2.19
C LYS A 3 6.05 -13.38 1.19
N GLN A 4 6.23 -14.63 1.59
CA GLN A 4 6.03 -15.80 0.73
C GLN A 4 4.55 -15.98 0.38
N GLN A 5 3.65 -15.78 1.34
CA GLN A 5 2.20 -15.81 1.10
C GLN A 5 1.76 -14.71 0.12
N LEU A 6 2.33 -13.50 0.24
CA LEU A 6 2.04 -12.41 -0.69
C LEU A 6 2.59 -12.69 -2.09
N THR A 7 3.79 -13.24 -2.22
CA THR A 7 4.38 -13.62 -3.51
C THR A 7 3.57 -14.72 -4.20
N GLN A 8 3.16 -15.76 -3.46
CA GLN A 8 2.32 -16.82 -4.00
C GLN A 8 0.97 -16.26 -4.49
N ARG A 9 0.35 -15.37 -3.71
CA ARG A 9 -0.90 -14.73 -4.08
C ARG A 9 -0.76 -13.79 -5.29
N LEU A 10 0.39 -13.15 -5.46
CA LEU A 10 0.68 -12.35 -6.65
C LEU A 10 0.75 -13.22 -7.89
N ASN A 11 1.50 -14.33 -7.83
CA ASN A 11 1.61 -15.26 -8.97
C ASN A 11 0.23 -15.81 -9.36
N GLN A 12 -0.56 -16.27 -8.38
CA GLN A 12 -1.92 -16.72 -8.61
C GLN A 12 -2.77 -15.63 -9.30
N LYS A 13 -2.65 -14.37 -8.86
CA LYS A 13 -3.40 -13.26 -9.47
C LYS A 13 -2.98 -12.95 -10.91
N PHE A 14 -1.70 -13.14 -11.26
CA PHE A 14 -1.24 -13.03 -12.64
C PHE A 14 -1.74 -14.18 -13.50
N GLU A 15 -1.76 -15.41 -12.97
CA GLU A 15 -2.36 -16.56 -13.66
C GLU A 15 -3.86 -16.33 -13.90
N GLU A 16 -4.59 -15.84 -12.90
CA GLU A 16 -6.01 -15.46 -13.03
C GLU A 16 -6.23 -14.40 -14.12
N LEU A 17 -5.33 -13.41 -14.25
CA LEU A 17 -5.40 -12.38 -15.29
C LEU A 17 -5.20 -12.96 -16.70
N VAL A 18 -4.28 -13.92 -16.86
CA VAL A 18 -4.07 -14.61 -18.14
C VAL A 18 -5.28 -15.45 -18.49
N CYS A 19 -5.80 -16.27 -17.56
CA CYS A 19 -7.01 -17.05 -17.78
C CYS A 19 -8.23 -16.18 -18.11
N LEU A 20 -8.36 -15.01 -17.46
CA LEU A 20 -9.41 -14.04 -17.79
C LEU A 20 -9.26 -13.51 -19.22
N SER A 21 -8.02 -13.22 -19.63
CA SER A 21 -7.72 -12.74 -20.98
C SER A 21 -8.05 -13.79 -22.04
N ASP A 22 -7.69 -15.06 -21.80
CA ASP A 22 -8.05 -16.17 -22.68
C ASP A 22 -9.57 -16.36 -22.76
N GLY A 23 -10.27 -16.24 -21.63
CA GLY A 23 -11.73 -16.28 -21.59
C GLY A 23 -12.39 -15.17 -22.43
N TYR A 24 -11.79 -13.98 -22.48
CA TYR A 24 -12.30 -12.91 -23.33
C TYR A 24 -12.15 -13.15 -24.83
N VAL A 25 -11.14 -13.93 -25.26
CA VAL A 25 -10.96 -14.29 -26.68
C VAL A 25 -12.14 -15.11 -27.19
N GLU A 26 -12.70 -15.98 -26.35
CA GLU A 26 -13.82 -16.86 -26.69
C GLU A 26 -15.19 -16.22 -26.39
N SER A 27 -15.22 -15.15 -25.60
CA SER A 27 -16.45 -14.46 -25.19
C SER A 27 -17.05 -13.60 -26.32
N SER A 28 -18.36 -13.37 -26.26
CA SER A 28 -19.04 -12.34 -27.07
C SER A 28 -19.21 -11.02 -26.31
N ASP A 29 -18.37 -10.77 -25.30
CA ASP A 29 -18.45 -9.56 -24.47
C ASP A 29 -18.10 -8.31 -25.29
N ALA A 30 -18.74 -7.19 -24.95
CA ALA A 30 -18.43 -5.92 -25.57
C ALA A 30 -17.06 -5.42 -25.09
N MET A 31 -16.31 -4.74 -25.97
CA MET A 31 -14.94 -4.27 -25.68
C MET A 31 -14.83 -3.44 -24.39
N HIS A 32 -15.82 -2.60 -24.10
CA HIS A 32 -15.81 -1.77 -22.89
C HIS A 32 -15.99 -2.59 -21.59
N ASP A 33 -16.64 -3.75 -21.65
CA ASP A 33 -16.78 -4.64 -20.50
C ASP A 33 -15.52 -5.49 -20.32
N ILE A 34 -14.87 -5.88 -21.42
CA ILE A 34 -13.52 -6.48 -21.41
C ILE A 34 -12.53 -5.49 -20.75
N GLU A 35 -12.51 -4.23 -21.19
CA GLU A 35 -11.65 -3.18 -20.62
C GLU A 35 -11.87 -2.99 -19.12
N LYS A 36 -13.14 -2.93 -18.67
CA LYS A 36 -13.47 -2.80 -17.25
C LYS A 36 -12.99 -4.01 -16.44
N GLY A 37 -13.17 -5.22 -16.96
CA GLY A 37 -12.75 -6.45 -16.30
C GLY A 37 -11.24 -6.53 -16.14
N LEU A 38 -10.50 -6.26 -17.22
CA LEU A 38 -9.04 -6.19 -17.20
C LEU A 38 -8.53 -5.11 -16.24
N LEU A 39 -9.12 -3.91 -16.28
CA LEU A 39 -8.77 -2.82 -15.37
C LEU A 39 -9.01 -3.24 -13.91
N SER A 40 -10.13 -3.88 -13.60
CA SER A 40 -10.45 -4.34 -12.25
C SER A 40 -9.38 -5.30 -11.70
N GLU A 41 -8.97 -6.30 -12.48
CA GLU A 41 -7.92 -7.23 -12.05
C GLU A 41 -6.55 -6.56 -11.95
N LEU A 42 -6.20 -5.65 -12.87
CA LEU A 42 -4.96 -4.88 -12.79
C LEU A 42 -4.91 -4.00 -11.52
N LEU A 43 -6.03 -3.37 -11.16
CA LEU A 43 -6.13 -2.60 -9.91
C LEU A 43 -5.97 -3.52 -8.68
N SER A 44 -6.56 -4.71 -8.70
CA SER A 44 -6.41 -5.72 -7.65
C SER A 44 -4.95 -6.16 -7.46
N ILE A 45 -4.25 -6.45 -8.58
CA ILE A 45 -2.83 -6.80 -8.58
C ILE A 45 -1.98 -5.63 -8.07
N GLY A 46 -2.23 -4.41 -8.57
CA GLY A 46 -1.53 -3.21 -8.13
C GLY A 46 -1.69 -2.94 -6.63
N LEU A 47 -2.89 -3.19 -6.08
CA LEU A 47 -3.16 -3.06 -4.65
C LEU A 47 -2.38 -4.10 -3.83
N LEU A 48 -2.27 -5.33 -4.33
CA LEU A 48 -1.50 -6.39 -3.67
C LEU A 48 0.01 -6.09 -3.69
N LEU A 49 0.53 -5.62 -4.82
CA LEU A 49 1.92 -5.15 -4.95
C LEU A 49 2.21 -4.01 -3.98
N LEU A 50 1.31 -3.03 -3.87
CA LEU A 50 1.47 -1.91 -2.96
C LEU A 50 1.54 -2.38 -1.50
N ARG A 51 0.68 -3.34 -1.10
CA ARG A 51 0.73 -3.97 0.24
C ARG A 51 2.06 -4.67 0.47
N TYR A 52 2.56 -5.41 -0.51
CA TYR A 52 3.85 -6.09 -0.44
C TYR A 52 5.01 -5.10 -0.25
N ILE A 53 5.04 -4.00 -1.01
CA ILE A 53 6.06 -2.95 -0.89
C ILE A 53 6.00 -2.30 0.49
N ILE A 54 4.79 -1.97 0.98
CA ILE A 54 4.60 -1.38 2.31
C ILE A 54 5.09 -2.33 3.41
N ALA A 55 4.81 -3.64 3.29
CA ALA A 55 5.31 -4.63 4.23
C ALA A 55 6.84 -4.76 4.19
N GLY A 56 7.44 -4.66 3.01
CA GLY A 56 8.89 -4.60 2.83
C GLY A 56 9.51 -3.38 3.50
N LYS A 57 8.97 -2.18 3.23
CA LYS A 57 9.40 -0.92 3.85
C LYS A 57 9.20 -0.93 5.37
N LEU A 58 8.11 -1.51 5.87
CA LEU A 58 7.88 -1.68 7.30
C LEU A 58 8.97 -2.52 7.97
N LYS A 59 9.46 -3.58 7.31
CA LYS A 59 10.58 -4.38 7.83
C LYS A 59 11.88 -3.58 7.85
N GLN A 60 12.15 -2.80 6.80
CA GLN A 60 13.31 -1.90 6.76
C GLN A 60 13.26 -0.83 7.85
N CYS A 61 12.07 -0.29 8.15
CA CYS A 61 11.88 0.65 9.26
C CYS A 61 12.09 0.02 10.64
N LYS A 62 11.91 -1.29 10.81
CA LYS A 62 12.21 -1.99 12.07
C LYS A 62 13.70 -2.26 12.25
N SER A 63 14.44 -2.47 11.15
CA SER A 63 15.90 -2.66 11.17
C SER A 63 16.67 -1.34 11.23
N TYR A 64 16.02 -0.22 10.92
CA TYR A 64 16.54 1.11 11.18
C TYR A 64 16.39 1.40 12.68
N GLU A 65 17.27 0.77 13.47
CA GLU A 65 17.50 1.17 14.85
C GLU A 65 17.70 2.68 14.89
N PHE A 66 17.15 3.28 15.94
CA PHE A 66 17.14 4.71 16.14
C PHE A 66 18.57 5.22 16.06
N ASP A 67 18.87 5.95 14.99
CA ASP A 67 20.18 6.53 14.76
C ASP A 67 20.60 7.31 16.01
N VAL A 68 21.85 7.07 16.37
CA VAL A 68 22.43 7.15 17.69
C VAL A 68 22.68 8.61 18.03
N ASP A 69 21.75 9.22 18.79
CA ASP A 69 22.01 10.45 19.56
C ASP A 69 20.91 10.76 20.60
N ASN A 70 19.72 10.14 20.50
CA ASN A 70 18.59 10.41 21.42
C ASN A 70 17.84 9.13 21.84
N GLN A 71 18.56 8.05 22.16
CA GLN A 71 17.95 6.80 22.62
C GLN A 71 17.16 6.95 23.95
N ALA A 72 17.39 8.02 24.72
CA ALA A 72 16.71 8.25 25.99
C ALA A 72 15.24 8.71 25.86
N ALA A 73 14.76 9.10 24.67
CA ALA A 73 13.49 9.83 24.54
C ALA A 73 12.39 9.16 23.69
N CYS A 74 12.63 7.98 23.10
CA CYS A 74 11.67 7.36 22.18
C CYS A 74 10.97 6.12 22.77
N GLN A 75 9.80 6.32 23.36
CA GLN A 75 8.98 5.20 23.88
C GLN A 75 8.04 4.64 22.79
N SER A 76 8.06 3.33 22.59
CA SER A 76 7.06 2.66 21.74
C SER A 76 5.67 2.78 22.35
N LYS A 77 4.69 3.27 21.58
CA LYS A 77 3.27 3.39 21.98
C LYS A 77 2.38 2.33 21.31
N GLY A 78 2.97 1.33 20.67
CA GLY A 78 2.26 0.25 20.00
C GLY A 78 2.11 0.46 18.50
N LYS A 79 1.02 -0.08 17.93
CA LYS A 79 0.70 0.01 16.49
C LYS A 79 -0.60 0.76 16.29
N LYS A 80 -0.65 1.60 15.26
CA LYS A 80 -1.87 2.28 14.84
C LYS A 80 -2.13 2.03 13.36
N ALA A 81 -3.39 1.79 13.02
CA ALA A 81 -3.82 1.68 11.64
C ALA A 81 -4.03 3.07 11.03
N ARG A 82 -3.63 3.24 9.77
CA ARG A 82 -4.03 4.38 8.95
C ARG A 82 -4.69 3.94 7.67
N ARG A 83 -5.84 4.52 7.40
CA ARG A 83 -6.50 4.43 6.10
C ARG A 83 -5.67 5.21 5.07
N TYR A 84 -5.49 4.62 3.89
CA TYR A 84 -4.90 5.27 2.72
C TYR A 84 -5.65 4.87 1.42
N LEU A 85 -5.95 5.84 0.56
CA LEU A 85 -6.57 5.61 -0.76
C LEU A 85 -5.50 5.74 -1.83
N SER A 86 -5.11 4.62 -2.42
CA SER A 86 -4.23 4.60 -3.58
C SER A 86 -5.03 4.63 -4.88
N LEU A 87 -4.36 4.86 -6.01
CA LEU A 87 -4.95 4.66 -7.34
C LEU A 87 -5.53 3.25 -7.52
N PHE A 88 -4.94 2.27 -6.86
CA PHE A 88 -5.33 0.86 -6.92
C PHE A 88 -6.45 0.49 -5.93
N GLY A 89 -6.94 1.47 -5.15
CA GLY A 89 -8.00 1.29 -4.17
C GLY A 89 -7.57 1.48 -2.71
N PRO A 90 -8.49 1.19 -1.77
CA PRO A 90 -8.30 1.47 -0.35
C PRO A 90 -7.40 0.43 0.35
N LEU A 91 -6.55 0.90 1.24
CA LEU A 91 -5.77 0.04 2.14
C LEU A 91 -5.64 0.61 3.56
N SER A 92 -5.32 -0.28 4.49
CA SER A 92 -5.00 0.04 5.88
C SER A 92 -3.55 -0.29 6.17
N ILE A 93 -2.76 0.74 6.48
CA ILE A 93 -1.33 0.63 6.79
C ILE A 93 -1.18 0.49 8.30
N GLN A 94 -0.69 -0.68 8.74
CA GLN A 94 -0.34 -0.91 10.14
C GLN A 94 1.06 -0.37 10.38
N ARG A 95 1.16 0.65 11.24
CA ARG A 95 2.43 1.33 11.51
C ARG A 95 2.76 1.38 13.00
N PRO A 96 4.05 1.32 13.36
CA PRO A 96 4.47 1.57 14.74
C PRO A 96 4.30 3.05 15.08
N SER A 97 3.92 3.32 16.32
CA SER A 97 3.86 4.66 16.90
C SER A 97 4.94 4.83 17.95
N HIS A 98 5.68 5.92 17.88
CA HIS A 98 6.73 6.25 18.84
C HIS A 98 6.41 7.59 19.49
N TRP A 99 6.67 7.73 20.78
CA TRP A 99 6.59 9.02 21.47
C TRP A 99 7.98 9.64 21.54
N ALA A 100 8.15 10.86 21.05
CA ALA A 100 9.35 11.67 21.22
C ALA A 100 9.03 12.86 22.12
N SER A 101 9.90 13.16 23.09
CA SER A 101 9.67 14.21 24.10
C SER A 101 9.48 15.62 23.52
N ASP A 102 10.05 15.89 22.35
CA ASP A 102 9.99 17.18 21.64
C ASP A 102 8.82 17.29 20.63
N LYS A 103 8.34 16.15 20.10
CA LYS A 103 7.41 16.09 18.96
C LYS A 103 6.10 15.35 19.24
N GLY A 104 5.94 14.75 20.42
CA GLY A 104 4.79 13.91 20.76
C GLY A 104 4.79 12.59 19.99
N VAL A 105 3.62 12.14 19.51
CA VAL A 105 3.53 10.86 18.77
C VAL A 105 4.01 11.02 17.33
N VAL A 106 5.07 10.30 16.98
CA VAL A 106 5.69 10.25 15.66
C VAL A 106 5.40 8.90 14.99
N TYR A 107 5.16 8.96 13.68
CA TYR A 107 4.90 7.81 12.82
C TYR A 107 5.96 7.72 11.71
N LYS A 108 7.16 7.20 12.01
CA LYS A 108 8.28 7.13 11.07
C LYS A 108 7.93 6.49 9.72
N LEU A 109 7.07 5.47 9.73
CA LEU A 109 6.65 4.82 8.49
C LEU A 109 5.94 5.79 7.53
N ASP A 110 5.20 6.77 8.05
CA ASP A 110 4.51 7.77 7.21
C ASP A 110 5.52 8.69 6.52
N GLU A 111 6.63 9.01 7.18
CA GLU A 111 7.73 9.80 6.60
C GLU A 111 8.49 9.01 5.54
N HIS A 112 8.84 7.75 5.81
CA HIS A 112 9.49 6.86 4.84
C HIS A 112 8.64 6.56 3.61
N LEU A 113 7.32 6.53 3.78
CA LEU A 113 6.36 6.36 2.68
C LEU A 113 5.96 7.69 2.05
N GLN A 114 6.40 8.83 2.61
CA GLN A 114 6.01 10.17 2.20
C GLN A 114 4.48 10.31 2.08
N LEU A 115 3.74 9.77 3.05
CA LEU A 115 2.28 9.79 3.00
C LEU A 115 1.75 11.22 3.18
N PRO A 116 0.68 11.62 2.46
CA PRO A 116 0.07 12.94 2.58
C PRO A 116 -0.30 13.30 4.02
N ARG A 117 0.03 14.50 4.49
CA ARG A 117 -0.35 14.90 5.86
C ARG A 117 -1.83 15.29 5.91
N GLY A 118 -2.55 14.84 6.93
CA GLY A 118 -3.97 15.19 7.13
C GLY A 118 -4.96 14.64 6.10
N SER A 119 -4.49 13.87 5.10
CA SER A 119 -5.34 13.33 4.04
C SER A 119 -5.29 11.80 3.97
N TYR A 120 -6.44 11.25 3.61
CA TYR A 120 -6.62 9.84 3.25
C TYR A 120 -6.17 9.56 1.82
N TRP A 121 -6.28 10.54 0.92
CA TRP A 121 -6.03 10.35 -0.50
C TRP A 121 -4.54 10.40 -0.81
N SER A 122 -4.07 9.48 -1.66
CA SER A 122 -2.75 9.59 -2.27
C SER A 122 -2.58 10.90 -3.02
N TYR A 123 -1.35 11.39 -3.17
CA TYR A 123 -1.07 12.59 -3.95
C TYR A 123 -1.58 12.47 -5.39
N ASN A 124 -1.51 11.27 -5.99
CA ASN A 124 -2.03 11.02 -7.33
C ASN A 124 -3.55 11.27 -7.42
N ILE A 125 -4.32 10.86 -6.41
CA ILE A 125 -5.78 11.12 -6.38
C ILE A 125 -6.06 12.60 -6.16
N GLN A 126 -5.29 13.26 -5.28
CA GLN A 126 -5.41 14.69 -5.07
C GLN A 126 -5.17 15.47 -6.37
N GLU A 127 -4.12 15.12 -7.11
CA GLU A 127 -3.79 15.73 -8.41
C GLU A 127 -4.87 15.50 -9.47
N LEU A 128 -5.41 14.27 -9.58
CA LEU A 128 -6.50 13.97 -10.51
C LEU A 128 -7.79 14.74 -10.16
N SER A 129 -7.99 15.04 -8.87
CA SER A 129 -9.17 15.76 -8.40
C SER A 129 -9.03 17.28 -8.53
N SER A 130 -7.80 17.81 -8.52
CA SER A 130 -7.51 19.24 -8.63
C SER A 130 -7.48 19.75 -10.07
N ARG A 131 -7.46 18.85 -11.06
CA ARG A 131 -7.52 19.19 -12.50
C ARG A 131 -8.96 19.33 -13.03
N ARG A 132 -9.90 19.76 -12.17
CA ARG A 132 -11.29 20.06 -12.56
C ARG A 132 -11.52 21.55 -12.63
#